data_AF-A0A453DZJ0-F1
#
_entry.id   AF-A0A453DZJ0-F1
#
_cell.length_a   1.000
_cell.length_b   1.000
_cell.length_c   1.000
_cell.angle_alpha   90.00
_cell.angle_beta   90.00
_cell.angle_gamma   90.00
#
_symmetry.space_group_name_H-M   'P 1'
#
loop_
_entity.id
_entity.type
_entity.pdbx_description
1 polymer ?
#
loop_
_entity_poly.entity_id
_entity_poly.type
_entity_poly.pdbx_seq_one_letter_code
_entity_poly.pdbx_strand_id
1 'polypeptide(L)'
;RFSPTMRPPPPLLPRIAASASATPPRRQRTVRPPMPPSPALLSSTPPPAAFVETPKPETTQQHPPTARRRLTLADEEWHPLPLSLAELSLPLTLPTGQTFLWRRTSLSPLRFTAAVGPHLVSLSHLPDDDRLAFLLHNDDPASSPSSSVAAARAALCDYLNAAVPLADLWVQFTAADARFAEVAARLGGGGARVLRQDPVECLFQFLCSSNNNIARIEKMVWTLAGYGERLGEVGGFVFHRFPTVERLARVSEQELREAGFGYRSVSSCLVCVYLLSYIRSTIYAAL
;
A
#
# COMPACT_ATOMS: atom_id res chain seq x y z
N ARG A 1 -56.96 1.24 51.32
CA ARG A 1 -57.17 2.11 52.50
C ARG A 1 -56.50 1.45 53.69
N PHE A 2 -55.88 2.25 54.54
CA PHE A 2 -55.13 1.97 55.78
C PHE A 2 -53.61 2.22 55.71
N SER A 3 -53.26 3.14 56.61
CA SER A 3 -52.04 3.86 56.90
C SER A 3 -50.95 2.98 57.55
N PRO A 4 -49.72 3.53 57.76
CA PRO A 4 -48.49 2.77 57.87
C PRO A 4 -48.13 2.41 59.32
N THR A 5 -47.38 1.32 59.51
CA THR A 5 -46.74 0.98 60.79
C THR A 5 -45.23 0.82 60.64
N MET A 6 -44.56 1.36 61.66
CA MET A 6 -43.15 1.71 61.82
C MET A 6 -42.13 0.59 61.58
N ARG A 7 -40.91 1.00 61.16
CA ARG A 7 -39.65 0.28 61.43
C ARG A 7 -38.74 1.13 62.35
N PRO A 8 -37.92 0.50 63.21
CA PRO A 8 -37.20 1.14 64.31
C PRO A 8 -35.89 1.83 63.87
N PRO A 9 -35.28 2.69 64.71
CA PRO A 9 -34.10 3.50 64.39
C PRO A 9 -32.77 2.71 64.42
N PRO A 10 -31.68 3.25 63.82
CA PRO A 10 -30.42 2.53 63.65
C PRO A 10 -29.50 2.63 64.88
N PRO A 11 -28.57 1.68 65.08
CA PRO A 11 -27.58 1.76 66.16
C PRO A 11 -26.41 2.67 65.80
N LEU A 12 -25.89 3.35 66.84
CA LEU A 12 -24.78 4.31 66.82
C LEU A 12 -23.41 3.61 66.71
N LEU A 13 -22.50 4.24 65.96
CA LEU A 13 -21.09 3.87 65.76
C LEU A 13 -20.22 4.11 67.02
N PRO A 14 -19.15 3.32 67.26
CA PRO A 14 -18.08 3.70 68.17
C PRO A 14 -17.01 4.57 67.48
N ARG A 15 -16.57 5.62 68.18
CA ARG A 15 -15.44 6.51 67.84
C ARG A 15 -14.10 5.86 68.20
N ILE A 16 -13.09 5.97 67.34
CA ILE A 16 -11.66 5.89 67.71
C ILE A 16 -10.89 7.05 67.06
N ALA A 17 -9.86 7.49 67.78
CA ALA A 17 -9.27 8.82 67.85
C ALA A 17 -8.43 9.29 66.64
N ALA A 18 -8.25 10.61 66.59
CA ALA A 18 -7.44 11.36 65.65
C ALA A 18 -5.93 11.34 65.99
N SER A 19 -5.08 11.31 64.97
CA SER A 19 -3.68 11.76 65.07
C SER A 19 -3.21 12.46 63.80
N ALA A 20 -2.87 13.73 63.96
CA ALA A 20 -1.88 14.57 63.29
C ALA A 20 -1.62 14.44 61.77
N SER A 21 -1.97 15.54 61.09
CA SER A 21 -1.33 16.20 59.94
C SER A 21 0.00 15.64 59.41
N ALA A 22 0.01 15.26 58.12
CA ALA A 22 1.21 15.21 57.29
C ALA A 22 0.90 15.80 55.89
N THR A 23 1.69 16.81 55.53
CA THR A 23 1.67 17.55 54.26
C THR A 23 1.97 16.64 53.06
N PRO A 24 1.30 16.78 51.89
CA PRO A 24 1.64 15.99 50.71
C PRO A 24 2.98 16.45 50.11
N PRO A 25 3.82 15.54 49.59
CA PRO A 25 5.11 15.90 49.03
C PRO A 25 4.93 16.62 47.69
N ARG A 26 5.76 17.65 47.51
CA ARG A 26 5.91 18.49 46.32
C ARG A 26 6.25 17.62 45.11
N ARG A 27 5.42 17.62 44.06
CA ARG A 27 5.72 16.97 42.76
C ARG A 27 7.06 17.48 42.24
N GLN A 28 8.07 16.62 42.19
CA GLN A 28 9.30 16.88 41.44
C GLN A 28 8.95 16.91 39.94
N ARG A 29 9.37 17.98 39.24
CA ARG A 29 9.36 18.04 37.78
C ARG A 29 10.29 16.94 37.27
N THR A 30 9.73 15.84 36.80
CA THR A 30 10.46 14.89 35.95
C THR A 30 10.85 15.62 34.67
N VAL A 31 12.14 15.88 34.50
CA VAL A 31 12.73 16.29 33.23
C VAL A 31 12.46 15.16 32.23
N ARG A 32 11.75 15.45 31.14
CA ARG A 32 11.57 14.50 30.04
C ARG A 32 12.94 14.17 29.46
N PRO A 33 13.29 12.89 29.22
CA PRO A 33 14.51 12.57 28.49
C PRO A 33 14.45 13.18 27.08
N PRO A 34 15.60 13.60 26.51
CA PRO A 34 15.65 14.12 25.14
C PRO A 34 15.15 13.04 24.17
N MET A 35 14.36 13.48 23.18
CA MET A 35 13.84 12.60 22.14
C MET A 35 15.00 11.96 21.35
N PRO A 36 14.87 10.69 20.92
CA PRO A 36 15.85 10.08 20.04
C PRO A 36 15.92 10.86 18.72
N PRO A 37 17.09 10.92 18.06
CA PRO A 37 17.23 11.55 16.77
C PRO A 37 16.32 10.89 15.72
N SER A 38 15.96 11.67 14.70
CA SER A 38 15.10 11.32 13.56
C SER A 38 15.31 9.89 13.05
N PRO A 39 14.26 9.18 12.60
CA PRO A 39 14.42 7.86 12.03
C PRO A 39 15.37 7.95 10.83
N ALA A 40 16.44 7.14 10.89
CA ALA A 40 17.35 6.96 9.77
C ALA A 40 16.56 6.56 8.52
N LEU A 41 16.93 7.16 7.39
CA LEU A 41 16.48 6.76 6.06
C LEU A 41 16.53 5.24 5.95
N LEU A 42 15.41 4.64 5.54
CA LEU A 42 15.24 3.21 5.37
C LEU A 42 16.43 2.60 4.62
N SER A 43 17.03 1.61 5.26
CA SER A 43 18.16 0.80 4.79
C SER A 43 18.01 0.41 3.32
N SER A 44 18.98 0.81 2.51
CA SER A 44 19.18 0.37 1.14
C SER A 44 19.54 -1.12 1.12
N THR A 45 18.67 -1.95 0.56
CA THR A 45 19.01 -3.34 0.24
C THR A 45 19.81 -3.35 -1.08
N PRO A 46 21.01 -3.95 -1.12
CA PRO A 46 21.71 -4.19 -2.39
C PRO A 46 20.99 -5.29 -3.20
N PRO A 47 21.12 -5.28 -4.54
CA PRO A 47 20.52 -6.33 -5.37
C PRO A 47 21.18 -7.69 -5.09
N PRO A 48 20.45 -8.81 -5.22
CA PRO A 48 21.03 -10.14 -5.11
C PRO A 48 22.03 -10.38 -6.26
N ALA A 49 23.16 -11.00 -5.91
CA ALA A 49 24.18 -11.42 -6.87
C ALA A 49 23.60 -12.45 -7.87
N ALA A 50 24.03 -12.36 -9.12
CA ALA A 50 23.60 -13.23 -10.21
C ALA A 50 23.87 -14.71 -9.89
N PHE A 51 22.86 -15.55 -10.09
CA PHE A 51 22.99 -17.00 -10.06
C PHE A 51 23.85 -17.47 -11.24
N VAL A 52 24.87 -18.27 -10.93
CA VAL A 52 25.68 -19.00 -11.92
C VAL A 52 24.92 -20.28 -12.27
N GLU A 53 24.43 -20.38 -13.51
CA GLU A 53 23.85 -21.62 -14.05
C GLU A 53 24.96 -22.61 -14.44
N THR A 54 24.86 -23.84 -13.94
CA THR A 54 25.57 -25.02 -14.46
C THR A 54 24.67 -25.76 -15.46
N PRO A 55 25.16 -26.18 -16.64
CA PRO A 55 24.31 -26.73 -17.69
C PRO A 55 24.09 -28.25 -17.57
N LYS A 56 22.87 -28.71 -17.83
CA LYS A 56 22.53 -30.11 -18.21
C LYS A 56 21.27 -30.14 -19.10
N PRO A 57 21.04 -31.22 -19.89
CA PRO A 57 20.89 -31.12 -21.33
C PRO A 57 19.43 -31.09 -21.81
N GLU A 58 19.32 -30.63 -23.05
CA GLU A 58 18.12 -30.29 -23.82
C GLU A 58 17.13 -31.46 -23.99
N THR A 59 15.83 -31.14 -23.95
CA THR A 59 14.81 -31.90 -24.68
C THR A 59 13.79 -30.94 -25.27
N THR A 60 13.67 -31.02 -26.59
CA THR A 60 13.03 -30.08 -27.51
C THR A 60 11.50 -30.11 -27.42
N GLN A 61 10.86 -28.98 -27.09
CA GLN A 61 9.52 -28.62 -27.59
C GLN A 61 9.45 -27.10 -27.81
N GLN A 62 9.30 -26.70 -29.08
CA GLN A 62 9.32 -25.33 -29.57
C GLN A 62 7.95 -24.67 -29.41
N HIS A 63 7.85 -23.65 -28.56
CA HIS A 63 6.89 -22.56 -28.70
C HIS A 63 7.67 -21.28 -29.05
N PRO A 64 7.22 -20.47 -30.02
CA PRO A 64 7.97 -19.29 -30.43
C PRO A 64 7.96 -18.26 -29.28
N PRO A 65 9.12 -17.69 -28.91
CA PRO A 65 9.17 -16.67 -27.87
C PRO A 65 8.55 -15.37 -28.39
N THR A 66 7.58 -14.84 -27.66
CA THR A 66 7.03 -13.49 -27.89
C THR A 66 8.17 -12.48 -27.83
N ALA A 67 8.29 -11.65 -28.87
CA ALA A 67 9.42 -10.77 -29.12
C ALA A 67 9.74 -9.88 -27.90
N ARG A 68 10.99 -9.95 -27.43
CA ARG A 68 11.55 -9.07 -26.40
C ARG A 68 11.74 -7.67 -26.97
N ARG A 69 10.79 -6.75 -26.73
CA ARG A 69 11.01 -5.32 -26.96
C ARG A 69 11.79 -4.76 -25.77
N ARG A 70 13.11 -4.57 -25.94
CA ARG A 70 13.93 -3.76 -25.03
C ARG A 70 13.69 -2.29 -25.39
N LEU A 71 13.02 -1.55 -24.52
CA LEU A 71 12.84 -0.11 -24.66
C LEU A 71 14.17 0.59 -24.32
N THR A 72 14.69 1.40 -25.24
CA THR A 72 15.91 2.20 -25.06
C THR A 72 15.57 3.52 -24.34
N LEU A 73 16.41 3.92 -23.39
CA LEU A 73 16.25 5.10 -22.50
C LEU A 73 16.09 6.47 -23.19
N ALA A 74 16.27 6.57 -24.52
CA ALA A 74 16.34 7.82 -25.26
C ALA A 74 14.97 8.34 -25.79
N ASP A 75 13.93 7.51 -25.78
CA ASP A 75 12.60 7.84 -26.31
C ASP A 75 11.51 7.76 -25.21
N GLU A 76 11.83 8.17 -23.99
CA GLU A 76 10.86 8.19 -22.89
C GLU A 76 9.95 9.43 -23.02
N GLU A 77 8.73 9.24 -23.54
CA GLU A 77 7.72 10.29 -23.58
C GLU A 77 7.01 10.43 -22.22
N TRP A 78 7.32 11.49 -21.48
CA TRP A 78 6.70 11.78 -20.18
C TRP A 78 5.47 12.67 -20.33
N HIS A 79 4.40 12.29 -19.66
CA HIS A 79 3.10 12.93 -19.73
C HIS A 79 2.73 13.58 -18.39
N PRO A 80 2.61 14.92 -18.29
CA PRO A 80 2.34 15.62 -17.02
C PRO A 80 0.96 15.30 -16.46
N LEU A 81 0.83 15.10 -15.15
CA LEU A 81 -0.42 14.95 -14.41
C LEU A 81 -0.82 16.27 -13.72
N PRO A 82 -2.12 16.54 -13.51
CA PRO A 82 -2.60 17.76 -12.85
C PRO A 82 -2.46 17.68 -11.32
N LEU A 83 -1.29 17.27 -10.81
CA LEU A 83 -1.00 17.13 -9.39
C LEU A 83 0.34 17.81 -9.06
N SER A 84 0.30 18.76 -8.15
CA SER A 84 1.49 19.41 -7.59
C SER A 84 2.12 18.53 -6.50
N LEU A 85 3.30 18.93 -6.00
CA LEU A 85 3.95 18.26 -4.88
C LEU A 85 3.10 18.30 -3.59
N ALA A 86 2.35 19.38 -3.36
CA ALA A 86 1.41 19.51 -2.24
C ALA A 86 0.21 18.56 -2.36
N GLU A 87 -0.17 18.22 -3.60
CA GLU A 87 -1.25 17.26 -3.88
C GLU A 87 -0.75 15.81 -3.86
N LEU A 88 0.50 15.55 -4.25
CA LEU A 88 1.09 14.21 -4.24
C LEU A 88 2.63 14.22 -4.15
N SER A 89 3.14 13.61 -3.09
CA SER A 89 4.54 13.26 -2.90
C SER A 89 4.72 11.75 -3.01
N LEU A 90 5.52 11.29 -3.98
CA LEU A 90 5.75 9.86 -4.23
C LEU A 90 6.38 9.15 -3.02
N PRO A 91 7.41 9.71 -2.34
CA PRO A 91 7.97 9.11 -1.12
C PRO A 91 6.98 9.02 0.04
N LEU A 92 6.03 9.97 0.13
CA LEU A 92 5.05 10.01 1.22
C LEU A 92 3.75 9.26 0.90
N THR A 93 3.64 8.69 -0.29
CA THR A 93 2.43 7.98 -0.74
C THR A 93 2.72 6.52 -1.03
N LEU A 94 3.69 6.21 -1.89
CA LEU A 94 3.86 4.85 -2.44
C LEU A 94 4.51 3.86 -1.46
N PRO A 95 5.67 4.16 -0.83
CA PRO A 95 6.33 3.22 0.08
C PRO A 95 5.83 3.32 1.53
N THR A 96 4.52 3.54 1.73
CA THR A 96 3.93 3.79 3.07
C THR A 96 3.13 2.62 3.64
N GLY A 97 3.12 1.48 2.94
CA GLY A 97 2.34 0.29 3.32
C GLY A 97 0.87 0.38 2.93
N GLN A 98 0.44 1.44 2.22
CA GLN A 98 -0.86 1.48 1.56
C GLN A 98 -0.95 0.46 0.42
N THR A 99 0.14 0.34 -0.34
CA THR A 99 0.29 -0.59 -1.47
C THR A 99 1.70 -1.18 -1.43
N PHE A 100 1.87 -2.37 -2.01
CA PHE A 100 3.15 -3.09 -2.08
C PHE A 100 3.55 -3.41 -3.54
N LEU A 101 2.84 -2.85 -4.51
CA LEU A 101 3.02 -3.13 -5.95
C LEU A 101 3.85 -2.07 -6.69
N TRP A 102 4.08 -0.90 -6.08
CA TRP A 102 4.99 0.11 -6.63
C TRP A 102 6.44 -0.21 -6.30
N ARG A 103 7.29 -0.30 -7.32
CA ARG A 103 8.74 -0.48 -7.16
C ARG A 103 9.47 0.79 -7.50
N ARG A 104 10.42 1.15 -6.65
CA ARG A 104 11.37 2.20 -6.94
C ARG A 104 12.37 1.70 -7.99
N THR A 105 12.19 2.09 -9.24
CA THR A 105 12.98 1.63 -10.40
C THR A 105 14.16 2.55 -10.71
N SER A 106 14.17 3.76 -10.17
CA SER A 106 15.31 4.69 -10.24
C SER A 106 15.39 5.54 -8.96
N LEU A 107 16.60 5.84 -8.50
CA LEU A 107 16.87 6.71 -7.36
C LEU A 107 17.06 8.18 -7.76
N SER A 108 17.61 8.43 -8.95
CA SER A 108 17.86 9.77 -9.48
C SER A 108 17.76 9.76 -11.01
N PRO A 109 16.72 10.40 -11.61
CA PRO A 109 15.55 10.94 -10.93
C PRO A 109 14.78 9.82 -10.21
N LEU A 110 14.07 10.16 -9.12
CA LEU A 110 13.29 9.20 -8.34
C LEU A 110 12.11 8.70 -9.18
N ARG A 111 12.08 7.40 -9.49
CA ARG A 111 10.99 6.78 -10.26
C ARG A 111 10.37 5.64 -9.50
N PHE A 112 9.04 5.58 -9.53
CA PHE A 112 8.27 4.43 -9.10
C PHE A 112 7.50 3.85 -10.27
N THR A 113 7.53 2.53 -10.43
CA THR A 113 6.81 1.82 -11.50
C THR A 113 5.83 0.82 -10.89
N ALA A 114 4.64 0.73 -11.48
CA ALA A 114 3.63 -0.28 -11.16
C ALA A 114 2.73 -0.58 -12.35
N ALA A 115 1.92 -1.62 -12.21
CA ALA A 115 0.73 -1.82 -13.02
C ALA A 115 -0.45 -1.05 -12.39
N VAL A 116 -1.17 -0.27 -13.18
CA VAL A 116 -2.46 0.31 -12.82
C VAL A 116 -3.49 -0.22 -13.82
N GLY A 117 -4.21 -1.28 -13.42
CA GLY A 117 -5.02 -2.05 -14.36
C GLY A 117 -4.17 -2.65 -15.49
N PRO A 118 -4.49 -2.42 -16.77
CA PRO A 118 -3.68 -2.89 -17.90
C PRO A 118 -2.46 -2.00 -18.21
N HIS A 119 -2.28 -0.88 -17.50
CA HIS A 119 -1.26 0.11 -17.83
C HIS A 119 0.01 -0.11 -16.99
N LEU A 120 1.14 -0.38 -17.66
CA LEU A 120 2.44 -0.39 -17.00
C LEU A 120 3.02 1.02 -17.03
N VAL A 121 3.10 1.67 -15.87
CA VAL A 121 3.41 3.10 -15.77
C VAL A 121 4.55 3.37 -14.80
N SER A 122 5.38 4.35 -15.13
CA SER A 122 6.32 4.96 -14.19
C SER A 122 5.85 6.36 -13.80
N LEU A 123 5.98 6.72 -12.52
CA LEU A 123 5.76 8.05 -11.99
C LEU A 123 7.10 8.68 -11.58
N SER A 124 7.26 9.96 -11.88
CA SER A 124 8.38 10.80 -11.46
C SER A 124 7.92 12.24 -11.30
N HIS A 125 8.54 12.98 -10.39
CA HIS A 125 8.53 14.43 -10.45
C HIS A 125 9.56 14.88 -11.49
N LEU A 126 9.17 15.78 -12.40
CA LEU A 126 10.05 16.28 -13.45
C LEU A 126 11.09 17.27 -12.86
N PRO A 127 12.36 17.21 -13.30
CA PRO A 127 13.42 18.06 -12.73
C PRO A 127 13.21 19.58 -12.90
N ASP A 128 12.46 20.00 -13.91
CA ASP A 128 12.37 21.41 -14.30
C ASP A 128 11.38 22.21 -13.45
N ASP A 129 10.27 21.61 -13.02
CA ASP A 129 9.16 22.31 -12.36
C ASP A 129 8.43 21.49 -11.28
N ASP A 130 9.03 20.37 -10.85
CA ASP A 130 8.46 19.44 -9.88
C ASP A 130 7.03 18.97 -10.21
N ARG A 131 6.59 19.08 -11.48
CA ARG A 131 5.31 18.50 -11.88
C ARG A 131 5.41 16.99 -11.85
N LEU A 132 4.36 16.37 -11.31
CA LEU A 132 4.21 14.93 -11.42
C LEU A 132 3.94 14.57 -12.89
N ALA A 133 4.67 13.60 -13.42
CA ALA A 133 4.44 13.06 -14.75
C ALA A 133 4.43 11.53 -14.71
N PHE A 134 3.83 10.92 -15.73
CA PHE A 134 3.89 9.49 -15.94
C PHE A 134 4.47 9.13 -17.31
N LEU A 135 5.12 7.98 -17.39
CA LEU A 135 5.58 7.33 -18.61
C LEU A 135 4.80 6.02 -18.76
N LEU A 136 4.24 5.76 -19.95
CA LEU A 136 3.55 4.53 -20.28
C LEU A 136 4.49 3.58 -21.04
N HIS A 137 4.68 2.37 -20.54
CA HIS A 137 5.65 1.40 -21.11
C HIS A 137 5.04 0.46 -22.15
N ASN A 138 3.73 0.23 -22.10
CA ASN A 138 3.03 -0.73 -22.95
C ASN A 138 2.00 -0.06 -23.87
N ASP A 139 2.34 1.11 -24.40
CA ASP A 139 1.60 1.76 -25.50
C ASP A 139 1.98 1.06 -26.83
N ASP A 140 1.40 -0.12 -27.05
CA ASP A 140 1.54 -0.83 -28.32
C ASP A 140 0.20 -0.79 -29.08
N PRO A 141 0.10 -0.07 -30.21
CA PRO A 141 -1.11 -0.03 -31.04
C PRO A 141 -1.60 -1.39 -31.54
N ALA A 142 -0.71 -2.39 -31.58
CA ALA A 142 -1.05 -3.76 -31.96
C ALA A 142 -1.60 -4.59 -30.80
N SER A 143 -1.33 -4.18 -29.55
CA SER A 143 -1.97 -4.71 -28.35
C SER A 143 -3.27 -3.93 -28.11
N SER A 144 -4.31 -4.62 -27.60
CA SER A 144 -5.69 -4.12 -27.45
C SER A 144 -5.81 -2.60 -27.14
N PRO A 145 -6.80 -1.87 -27.72
CA PRO A 145 -7.00 -0.41 -27.56
C PRO A 145 -7.20 0.09 -26.12
N SER A 146 -7.22 -0.82 -25.15
CA SER A 146 -7.31 -0.51 -23.72
C SER A 146 -6.09 0.20 -23.14
N SER A 147 -4.91 0.21 -23.79
CA SER A 147 -3.67 0.74 -23.22
C SER A 147 -3.16 2.04 -23.87
N SER A 148 -4.05 3.00 -24.17
CA SER A 148 -3.63 4.33 -24.65
C SER A 148 -3.15 5.25 -23.51
N VAL A 149 -2.35 6.27 -23.85
CA VAL A 149 -1.94 7.35 -22.91
C VAL A 149 -3.13 8.01 -22.22
N ALA A 150 -4.23 8.26 -22.95
CA ALA A 150 -5.42 8.89 -22.39
C ALA A 150 -6.12 7.99 -21.35
N ALA A 151 -6.23 6.69 -21.65
CA ALA A 151 -6.79 5.71 -20.72
C ALA A 151 -5.88 5.53 -19.48
N ALA A 152 -4.56 5.45 -19.68
CA ALA A 152 -3.58 5.36 -18.60
C ALA A 152 -3.66 6.57 -17.67
N ARG A 153 -3.76 7.78 -18.25
CA ARG A 153 -3.96 9.02 -17.50
C ARG A 153 -5.23 9.00 -16.66
N ALA A 154 -6.36 8.60 -17.24
CA ALA A 154 -7.63 8.54 -16.52
C ALA A 154 -7.57 7.52 -15.36
N ALA A 155 -7.03 6.33 -15.62
CA ALA A 155 -6.84 5.29 -14.60
C ALA A 155 -5.90 5.75 -13.47
N LEU A 156 -4.80 6.44 -13.81
CA LEU A 156 -3.87 7.00 -12.83
C LEU A 156 -4.53 8.10 -12.00
N CYS A 157 -5.27 9.03 -12.61
CA CYS A 157 -5.97 10.07 -11.86
C CYS A 157 -7.00 9.48 -10.89
N ASP A 158 -7.71 8.41 -11.27
CA ASP A 158 -8.64 7.73 -10.37
C ASP A 158 -7.89 6.98 -9.24
N TYR A 159 -6.86 6.19 -9.58
CA TYR A 159 -6.04 5.45 -8.62
C TYR A 159 -5.35 6.37 -7.60
N LEU A 160 -4.80 7.49 -8.07
CA LEU A 160 -4.20 8.53 -7.26
C LEU A 160 -5.27 9.44 -6.63
N ASN A 161 -6.56 9.11 -6.72
CA ASN A 161 -7.65 9.86 -6.10
C ASN A 161 -7.57 11.37 -6.36
N ALA A 162 -7.20 11.77 -7.57
CA ALA A 162 -6.80 13.13 -7.94
C ALA A 162 -7.92 14.17 -7.84
N ALA A 163 -9.19 13.73 -7.84
CA ALA A 163 -10.33 14.61 -7.71
C ALA A 163 -10.48 15.22 -6.29
N VAL A 164 -9.81 14.65 -5.29
CA VAL A 164 -9.83 15.17 -3.92
C VAL A 164 -8.77 16.27 -3.78
N PRO A 165 -9.13 17.52 -3.43
CA PRO A 165 -8.19 18.63 -3.25
C PRO A 165 -7.43 18.46 -1.93
N LEU A 166 -6.31 17.74 -1.96
CA LEU A 166 -5.60 17.35 -0.74
C LEU A 166 -4.96 18.55 -0.06
N ALA A 167 -4.45 19.52 -0.83
CA ALA A 167 -3.84 20.71 -0.26
C ALA A 167 -4.84 21.50 0.59
N ASP A 168 -6.09 21.65 0.13
CA ASP A 168 -7.14 22.33 0.86
C ASP A 168 -7.52 21.58 2.15
N LEU A 169 -7.60 20.25 2.09
CA LEU A 169 -7.84 19.42 3.27
C LEU A 169 -6.72 19.55 4.30
N TRP A 170 -5.46 19.60 3.86
CA TRP A 170 -4.33 19.80 4.76
C TRP A 170 -4.36 21.15 5.46
N VAL A 171 -4.79 22.22 4.79
CA VAL A 171 -5.02 23.54 5.42
C VAL A 171 -6.08 23.42 6.52
N GLN A 172 -7.20 22.74 6.24
CA GLN A 172 -8.27 22.54 7.21
C GLN A 172 -7.81 21.70 8.41
N PHE A 173 -7.12 20.58 8.19
CA PHE A 173 -6.62 19.72 9.26
C PHE A 173 -5.56 20.41 10.12
N THR A 174 -4.68 21.21 9.50
CA THR A 174 -3.68 22.02 10.19
C THR A 174 -4.32 23.06 11.10
N ALA A 175 -5.40 23.72 10.62
CA ALA A 175 -6.15 24.68 11.44
C ALA A 175 -6.93 24.01 12.58
N ALA A 176 -7.38 22.76 12.39
CA ALA A 176 -8.21 22.04 13.35
C ALA A 176 -7.41 21.33 14.47
N ASP A 177 -6.17 20.88 14.20
CA ASP A 177 -5.38 20.09 15.15
C ASP A 177 -3.90 20.53 15.18
N ALA A 178 -3.44 21.02 16.33
CA ALA A 178 -2.07 21.46 16.54
C ALA A 178 -1.04 20.33 16.39
N ARG A 179 -1.38 19.09 16.73
CA ARG A 179 -0.51 17.92 16.50
C ARG A 179 -0.42 17.62 15.01
N PHE A 180 -1.53 17.71 14.28
CA PHE A 180 -1.50 17.57 12.83
C PHE A 180 -0.61 18.65 12.20
N ALA A 181 -0.75 19.91 12.62
CA ALA A 181 0.07 21.02 12.14
C ALA A 181 1.58 20.77 12.32
N GLU A 182 1.99 20.28 13.50
CA GLU A 182 3.39 19.93 13.79
C GLU A 182 3.91 18.82 12.85
N VAL A 183 3.09 17.79 12.60
CA VAL A 183 3.45 16.68 11.70
C VAL A 183 3.49 17.16 10.23
N ALA A 184 2.50 17.93 9.80
CA ALA A 184 2.42 18.46 8.44
C ALA A 184 3.64 19.31 8.09
N ALA A 185 4.09 20.17 9.01
CA ALA A 185 5.31 20.96 8.83
C ALA A 185 6.57 20.09 8.62
N ARG A 186 6.68 18.95 9.32
CA ARG A 186 7.80 18.01 9.15
C ARG A 186 7.76 17.23 7.84
N LEU A 187 6.58 17.10 7.23
CA LEU A 187 6.36 16.39 5.97
C LEU A 187 6.41 17.31 4.75
N GLY A 188 6.80 18.59 4.91
CA GLY A 188 6.84 19.56 3.80
C GLY A 188 5.47 20.14 3.44
N GLY A 189 4.48 20.03 4.32
CA GLY A 189 3.19 20.72 4.19
C GLY A 189 2.17 20.08 3.26
N GLY A 190 2.42 18.89 2.71
CA GLY A 190 1.44 18.20 1.87
C GLY A 190 1.88 16.85 1.30
N GLY A 191 1.06 16.35 0.37
CA GLY A 191 1.44 15.29 -0.56
C GLY A 191 1.33 13.85 -0.08
N ALA A 192 1.03 13.59 1.21
CA ALA A 192 0.74 12.23 1.67
C ALA A 192 -0.73 11.89 1.35
N ARG A 193 -0.94 11.21 0.21
CA ARG A 193 -2.28 10.93 -0.32
C ARG A 193 -2.72 9.50 -0.01
N VAL A 194 -4.03 9.30 0.17
CA VAL A 194 -4.66 7.97 0.20
C VAL A 194 -5.01 7.51 -1.20
N LEU A 195 -4.55 6.31 -1.58
CA LEU A 195 -4.81 5.71 -2.89
C LEU A 195 -6.19 5.07 -2.98
N ARG A 196 -6.81 5.11 -4.18
CA ARG A 196 -8.05 4.43 -4.52
C ARG A 196 -7.75 3.12 -5.25
N GLN A 197 -7.26 2.13 -4.50
CA GLN A 197 -6.85 0.84 -5.04
C GLN A 197 -8.06 -0.01 -5.51
N ASP A 198 -7.82 -0.90 -6.47
CA ASP A 198 -8.79 -1.93 -6.85
C ASP A 198 -9.14 -2.80 -5.62
N PRO A 199 -10.44 -3.09 -5.36
CA PRO A 199 -10.83 -3.85 -4.17
C PRO A 199 -10.23 -5.25 -4.08
N VAL A 200 -10.05 -5.95 -5.20
CA VAL A 200 -9.46 -7.29 -5.23
C VAL A 200 -7.97 -7.20 -4.92
N GLU A 201 -7.26 -6.32 -5.63
CA GLU A 201 -5.84 -6.06 -5.40
C GLU A 201 -5.57 -5.65 -3.95
N CYS A 202 -6.35 -4.71 -3.41
CA CYS A 202 -6.26 -4.23 -2.03
C CYS A 202 -6.49 -5.37 -1.03
N LEU A 203 -7.58 -6.13 -1.18
CA LEU A 203 -7.90 -7.23 -0.28
C LEU A 203 -6.75 -8.25 -0.20
N PHE A 204 -6.26 -8.74 -1.34
CA PHE A 204 -5.20 -9.74 -1.36
C PHE A 204 -3.87 -9.22 -0.83
N GLN A 205 -3.55 -7.93 -1.04
CA GLN A 205 -2.39 -7.29 -0.40
C GLN A 205 -2.49 -7.31 1.13
N PHE A 206 -3.64 -6.96 1.71
CA PHE A 206 -3.83 -6.94 3.15
C PHE A 206 -4.02 -8.33 3.78
N LEU A 207 -4.50 -9.33 3.03
CA LEU A 207 -4.46 -10.73 3.48
C LEU A 207 -3.02 -11.22 3.68
N CYS A 208 -2.08 -10.72 2.88
CA CYS A 208 -0.65 -10.98 3.05
C CYS A 208 -0.03 -10.22 4.23
N SER A 209 -0.67 -9.15 4.73
CA SER A 209 -0.06 -8.22 5.69
C SER A 209 -0.24 -8.57 7.17
N SER A 210 -1.31 -9.27 7.53
CA SER A 210 -1.57 -9.57 8.95
C SER A 210 -0.39 -10.34 9.59
N ASN A 211 0.00 -9.98 10.81
CA ASN A 211 1.12 -10.58 11.55
C ASN A 211 2.36 -10.87 10.65
N ASN A 212 2.82 -9.85 9.92
CA ASN A 212 3.90 -9.98 8.94
C ASN A 212 4.78 -8.71 8.93
N ASN A 213 5.92 -8.76 8.24
CA ASN A 213 6.79 -7.61 8.03
C ASN A 213 6.78 -7.18 6.55
N ILE A 214 7.08 -5.91 6.29
CA ILE A 214 6.98 -5.30 4.95
C ILE A 214 7.72 -6.13 3.88
N ALA A 215 8.95 -6.57 4.14
CA ALA A 215 9.73 -7.34 3.17
C ALA A 215 9.05 -8.66 2.76
N ARG A 216 8.47 -9.38 3.72
CA ARG A 216 7.73 -10.62 3.44
C ARG A 216 6.38 -10.34 2.78
N ILE A 217 5.70 -9.26 3.14
CA ILE A 217 4.44 -8.83 2.50
C ILE A 217 4.69 -8.56 1.03
N GLU A 218 5.70 -7.74 0.72
CA GLU A 218 6.08 -7.44 -0.66
C GLU A 218 6.37 -8.71 -1.45
N LYS A 219 7.16 -9.65 -0.90
CA LYS A 219 7.43 -10.92 -1.58
C LYS A 219 6.14 -11.66 -1.92
N MET A 220 5.24 -11.81 -0.95
CA MET A 220 3.97 -12.53 -1.14
C MET A 220 3.07 -11.84 -2.16
N VAL A 221 2.92 -10.51 -2.08
CA VAL A 221 2.13 -9.71 -3.01
C VAL A 221 2.68 -9.81 -4.43
N TRP A 222 3.99 -9.78 -4.59
CA TRP A 222 4.64 -9.93 -5.89
C TRP A 222 4.48 -11.34 -6.47
N THR A 223 4.50 -12.38 -5.62
CA THR A 223 4.15 -13.72 -6.06
C THR A 223 2.70 -13.79 -6.54
N LEU A 224 1.74 -13.18 -5.82
CA LEU A 224 0.34 -13.12 -6.28
C LEU A 224 0.23 -12.40 -7.62
N ALA A 225 0.84 -11.23 -7.74
CA ALA A 225 0.84 -10.45 -8.99
C ALA A 225 1.39 -11.28 -10.17
N GLY A 226 2.41 -12.11 -9.93
CA GLY A 226 3.00 -13.00 -10.94
C GLY A 226 2.05 -14.05 -11.54
N TYR A 227 0.91 -14.34 -10.93
CA TYR A 227 -0.12 -15.21 -11.54
C TYR A 227 -0.96 -14.49 -12.61
N GLY A 228 -0.83 -13.17 -12.72
CA GLY A 228 -1.55 -12.34 -13.66
C GLY A 228 -0.87 -12.23 -15.03
N GLU A 229 -1.43 -11.39 -15.90
CA GLU A 229 -0.92 -11.16 -17.25
C GLU A 229 0.36 -10.33 -17.20
N ARG A 230 1.42 -10.78 -17.86
CA ARG A 230 2.69 -10.03 -17.93
C ARG A 230 2.53 -8.79 -18.79
N LEU A 231 2.82 -7.62 -18.24
CA LEU A 231 2.73 -6.33 -18.93
C LEU A 231 4.07 -5.86 -19.50
N GLY A 232 5.18 -6.20 -18.85
CA GLY A 232 6.50 -5.77 -19.30
C GLY A 232 7.58 -5.91 -18.25
N GLU A 233 8.75 -5.36 -18.54
CA GLU A 233 9.90 -5.34 -17.63
C GLU A 233 10.49 -3.94 -17.59
N VAL A 234 10.70 -3.40 -16.38
CA VAL A 234 11.24 -2.05 -16.17
C VAL A 234 12.20 -2.10 -14.97
N GLY A 235 13.43 -1.61 -15.15
CA GLY A 235 14.42 -1.58 -14.08
C GLY A 235 14.77 -2.96 -13.52
N GLY A 236 14.69 -4.02 -14.33
CA GLY A 236 14.95 -5.41 -13.93
C GLY A 236 13.78 -6.08 -13.17
N PHE A 237 12.64 -5.42 -13.04
CA PHE A 237 11.43 -6.00 -12.45
C PHE A 237 10.44 -6.38 -13.53
N VAL A 238 9.88 -7.59 -13.44
CA VAL A 238 8.82 -8.05 -14.33
C VAL A 238 7.47 -7.68 -13.72
N PHE A 239 6.71 -6.82 -14.40
CA PHE A 239 5.41 -6.35 -13.96
C PHE A 239 4.29 -7.15 -14.61
N HIS A 240 3.26 -7.40 -13.81
CA HIS A 240 2.06 -8.11 -14.22
C HIS A 240 0.84 -7.28 -13.82
N ARG A 241 -0.21 -7.37 -14.62
CA ARG A 241 -1.55 -6.95 -14.20
C ARG A 241 -1.99 -7.85 -13.07
N PHE A 242 -2.54 -7.29 -11.99
CA PHE A 242 -2.98 -8.10 -10.86
C PHE A 242 -4.01 -9.16 -11.32
N PRO A 243 -3.88 -10.43 -10.90
CA PRO A 243 -4.74 -11.51 -11.37
C PRO A 243 -6.19 -11.31 -10.95
N THR A 244 -7.11 -11.80 -11.77
CA THR A 244 -8.53 -11.86 -11.40
C THR A 244 -8.77 -12.88 -10.29
N VAL A 245 -9.91 -12.79 -9.62
CA VAL A 245 -10.34 -13.76 -8.61
C VAL A 245 -10.36 -15.17 -9.19
N GLU A 246 -10.84 -15.34 -10.43
CA GLU A 246 -10.91 -16.64 -11.10
C GLU A 246 -9.52 -17.23 -11.37
N ARG A 247 -8.54 -16.37 -11.66
CA ARG A 247 -7.16 -16.79 -11.84
C ARG A 247 -6.54 -17.22 -10.50
N LEU A 248 -6.74 -16.42 -9.45
CA LEU A 248 -6.30 -16.75 -8.10
C LEU A 248 -6.97 -18.03 -7.57
N ALA A 249 -8.20 -18.32 -7.99
CA ALA A 249 -8.93 -19.52 -7.60
C ALA A 249 -8.31 -20.82 -8.07
N ARG A 250 -7.53 -20.76 -9.14
CA ARG A 250 -6.87 -21.92 -9.73
C ARG A 250 -5.48 -22.16 -9.14
N VAL A 251 -4.99 -21.26 -8.29
CA VAL A 251 -3.72 -21.44 -7.59
C VAL A 251 -3.95 -22.41 -6.43
N SER A 252 -3.16 -23.48 -6.41
CA SER A 252 -3.27 -24.51 -5.38
C SER A 252 -2.72 -24.03 -4.04
N GLU A 253 -3.24 -24.60 -2.96
CA GLU A 253 -2.69 -24.36 -1.61
C GLU A 253 -1.20 -24.71 -1.53
N GLN A 254 -0.82 -25.82 -2.19
CA GLN A 254 0.56 -26.32 -2.20
C GLN A 254 1.51 -25.29 -2.83
N GLU A 255 1.16 -24.72 -3.98
CA GLU A 255 1.94 -23.65 -4.63
C GLU A 255 2.10 -22.43 -3.70
N LEU A 256 1.03 -22.03 -2.99
CA LEU A 256 1.11 -20.93 -2.03
C LEU A 256 2.01 -21.26 -0.82
N ARG A 257 1.96 -22.50 -0.33
CA ARG A 257 2.85 -22.96 0.76
C ARG A 257 4.31 -22.91 0.33
N GLU A 258 4.62 -23.42 -0.85
CA GLU A 258 5.96 -23.40 -1.46
C GLU A 258 6.45 -21.96 -1.70
N ALA A 259 5.54 -21.05 -2.06
CA ALA A 259 5.83 -19.62 -2.17
C ALA A 259 6.05 -18.90 -0.82
N GLY A 260 5.87 -19.58 0.32
CA GLY A 260 6.14 -19.05 1.65
C GLY A 260 4.97 -18.34 2.32
N PHE A 261 3.73 -18.60 1.88
CA PHE A 261 2.52 -18.03 2.49
C PHE A 261 2.26 -18.62 3.89
N GLY A 262 2.83 -19.78 4.22
CA GLY A 262 2.61 -20.45 5.50
C GLY A 262 1.13 -20.78 5.71
N TYR A 263 0.59 -20.56 6.91
CA TYR A 263 -0.83 -20.81 7.21
C TYR A 263 -1.81 -19.98 6.36
N ARG A 264 -1.34 -18.91 5.70
CA ARG A 264 -2.15 -18.05 4.84
C ARG A 264 -2.55 -18.71 3.53
N SER A 265 -1.85 -19.78 3.15
CA SER A 265 -2.22 -20.64 2.04
C SER A 265 -3.61 -21.27 2.25
N VAL A 266 -3.91 -21.70 3.48
CA VAL A 266 -5.11 -22.46 3.85
C VAL A 266 -6.31 -21.55 4.14
N SER A 267 -6.11 -20.50 4.94
CA SER A 267 -7.22 -19.77 5.57
C SER A 267 -7.56 -18.42 4.92
N SER A 268 -6.68 -17.87 4.07
CA SER A 268 -6.82 -16.48 3.59
C SER A 268 -7.08 -16.40 2.09
N CYS A 269 -6.26 -17.04 1.26
CA CYS A 269 -6.42 -16.95 -0.20
C CYS A 269 -7.60 -17.79 -0.69
N LEU A 270 -7.70 -19.06 -0.31
CA LEU A 270 -8.79 -19.95 -0.75
C LEU A 270 -10.15 -19.48 -0.25
N VAL A 271 -10.28 -19.14 1.03
CA VAL A 271 -11.56 -18.66 1.59
C VAL A 271 -12.01 -17.36 0.94
N CYS A 272 -11.14 -16.38 0.72
CA CYS A 272 -11.52 -15.15 0.02
C CYS A 272 -11.84 -15.38 -1.46
N VAL A 273 -11.10 -16.26 -2.14
CA VAL A 273 -11.46 -16.70 -3.49
C VAL A 273 -12.87 -17.29 -3.53
N TYR A 274 -13.17 -18.22 -2.61
CA TYR A 274 -14.48 -18.87 -2.54
C TYR A 274 -15.58 -17.86 -2.21
N LEU A 275 -15.34 -16.96 -1.25
CA LEU A 275 -16.29 -15.92 -0.86
C LEU A 275 -16.55 -14.95 -2.01
N LEU A 276 -15.51 -14.49 -2.71
CA LEU A 276 -15.64 -13.58 -3.85
C LEU A 276 -16.30 -14.26 -5.04
N SER A 277 -15.99 -15.52 -5.33
CA SER A 277 -16.64 -16.30 -6.38
C SER A 277 -18.12 -16.54 -6.07
N TYR A 278 -18.44 -16.78 -4.80
CA TYR A 278 -19.80 -16.95 -4.30
C TYR A 278 -20.61 -15.65 -4.35
N ILE A 279 -20.04 -14.54 -3.86
CA ILE A 279 -20.66 -13.20 -3.92
C ILE A 279 -20.91 -12.83 -5.39
N ARG A 280 -19.94 -13.04 -6.27
CA ARG A 280 -20.07 -12.73 -7.70
C ARG A 280 -21.15 -13.59 -8.35
N SER A 281 -21.19 -14.89 -8.10
CA SER A 281 -22.23 -15.77 -8.65
C SER A 281 -23.63 -15.42 -8.12
N THR A 282 -23.74 -15.02 -6.86
CA THR A 282 -25.04 -14.71 -6.22
C THR A 282 -25.58 -13.34 -6.63
N ILE A 283 -24.71 -12.33 -6.75
CA ILE A 283 -25.11 -10.98 -7.19
C ILE A 283 -25.41 -10.96 -8.69
N TYR A 284 -24.60 -11.63 -9.53
CA TYR A 284 -24.86 -11.69 -10.98
C TYR A 284 -26.02 -12.63 -11.35
N ALA A 285 -26.42 -13.56 -10.49
CA ALA A 285 -27.65 -14.35 -10.68
C ALA A 285 -28.92 -13.60 -10.22
N ALA A 286 -28.76 -12.52 -9.45
CA ALA A 286 -29.85 -11.71 -8.92
C ALA A 286 -30.11 -10.40 -9.71
N LEU A 287 -29.27 -10.12 -10.72
CA LEU A 287 -29.40 -9.01 -11.68
C LEU A 287 -29.75 -9.57 -13.06
#